data_AF-A0A3D4P485-F1
#
_entry.id   AF-A0A3D4P485-F1
#
_cell.length_a   1.000
_cell.length_b   1.000
_cell.length_c   1.000
_cell.angle_alpha   90.00
_cell.angle_beta   90.00
_cell.angle_gamma   90.00
#
_symmetry.space_group_name_H-M   'P 1'
#
loop_
_entity.id
_entity.type
_entity.pdbx_description
1 polymer ?
#
loop_
_entity_poly.entity_id
_entity_poly.type
_entity_poly.pdbx_seq_one_letter_code
_entity_poly.pdbx_strand_id
1 'polypeptide(L)'
;MNEPECLDRAAGIRYVSEQMIVPNDCAERIDGLADRRRRMIMRRRFLVFLLPTAVLFGSGLPAAAQTRTLPSILDIRDRVEVVNSITMKRLETILPRVMDETGFDMWIIVCNEDNLDPVFTTMIPYDVWCPITQILVLSKKPGAPPERLNVSRTDMKGLHQNVWDHRAWDASKTESQWDCLKRIVAERNPRRIVVNQSAVIWAADGLTVTLRKKLEETVGPAYSGRLHSGERLAVLWLETMLEEELELYERVAAVAHALLAEIFSSQTVTPGATTLDDLLYSYIQRVSDVGLELFAWPWVRIRGRSPEDIEKYGPDDRIIRRGDLIQCDTGIKYLRYYSDHCEWAYVLRPDETDVPEGIRKVMAEGNRLQDIFCGAFKEGLTGNMILADILDVAQKEGICKPKIYSHSIGRFLHEPGPLIGLPWEQKDTGERGEVRLVPNSTFTAELSVTCPVPEWNGRELILALEQLVAFTSKGAYFMDGRQTRFHLVK
;
A
#
# COMPACT_ATOMS: atom_id res chain seq x y z
N MET A 1 -35.92 -3.52 -41.29
CA MET A 1 -37.39 -3.67 -41.37
C MET A 1 -37.78 -4.87 -40.55
N ASN A 2 -38.28 -4.61 -39.33
CA ASN A 2 -39.19 -5.42 -38.53
C ASN A 2 -39.26 -4.74 -37.14
N GLU A 3 -40.28 -3.93 -36.94
CA GLU A 3 -40.90 -3.67 -35.63
C GLU A 3 -42.10 -4.62 -35.48
N PRO A 4 -42.56 -4.93 -34.25
CA PRO A 4 -43.56 -4.08 -33.60
C PRO A 4 -43.41 -3.85 -32.09
N GLU A 5 -43.79 -2.64 -31.68
CA GLU A 5 -44.52 -2.18 -30.48
C GLU A 5 -44.88 -3.17 -29.34
N CYS A 6 -44.68 -2.74 -28.08
CA CYS A 6 -45.70 -2.14 -27.20
C CYS A 6 -45.55 -2.48 -25.68
N LEU A 7 -45.89 -1.47 -24.85
CA LEU A 7 -46.40 -1.51 -23.46
C LEU A 7 -45.43 -1.50 -22.27
N ASP A 8 -45.05 -0.26 -21.95
CA ASP A 8 -45.23 0.42 -20.66
C ASP A 8 -46.09 -0.30 -19.59
N ARG A 9 -45.52 -0.53 -18.40
CA ARG A 9 -46.26 -0.49 -17.12
C ARG A 9 -45.31 -0.28 -15.94
N ALA A 10 -45.33 0.96 -15.44
CA ALA A 10 -44.83 1.38 -14.16
C ALA A 10 -45.58 0.68 -13.00
N ALA A 11 -44.85 0.29 -11.96
CA ALA A 11 -45.37 0.03 -10.62
C ALA A 11 -44.47 0.75 -9.61
N GLY A 12 -44.84 1.99 -9.30
CA GLY A 12 -44.21 2.81 -8.27
C GLY A 12 -44.59 2.33 -6.87
N ILE A 13 -43.58 1.93 -6.10
CA ILE A 13 -43.69 1.65 -4.67
C ILE A 13 -43.72 3.00 -3.94
N ARG A 14 -44.85 3.31 -3.29
CA ARG A 14 -45.04 4.49 -2.45
C ARG A 14 -44.25 4.30 -1.15
N TYR A 15 -43.32 5.21 -0.87
CA TYR A 15 -42.77 5.43 0.47
C TYR A 15 -43.83 6.09 1.35
N VAL A 16 -44.23 5.39 2.42
CA VAL A 16 -45.03 5.97 3.51
C VAL A 16 -44.05 6.49 4.55
N SER A 17 -44.09 7.80 4.79
CA SER A 17 -43.39 8.48 5.87
C SER A 17 -44.14 8.23 7.19
N GLU A 18 -43.56 7.47 8.10
CA GLU A 18 -43.99 7.46 9.50
C GLU A 18 -42.97 8.18 10.36
N GLN A 19 -43.45 9.25 10.97
CA GLN A 19 -42.80 10.03 12.01
C GLN A 19 -42.69 9.16 13.27
N MET A 20 -41.47 8.85 13.70
CA MET A 20 -41.23 8.28 15.02
C MET A 20 -40.69 9.37 15.94
N ILE A 21 -41.57 9.82 16.83
CA ILE A 21 -41.30 10.73 17.94
C ILE A 21 -40.43 9.97 18.95
N VAL A 22 -39.23 10.47 19.22
CA VAL A 22 -38.35 9.99 20.29
C VAL A 22 -38.44 10.99 21.46
N PRO A 23 -38.81 10.57 22.68
CA PRO A 23 -38.77 11.45 23.84
C PRO A 23 -37.35 11.69 24.31
N ASN A 24 -37.02 12.97 24.51
CA ASN A 24 -35.91 13.42 25.35
C ASN A 24 -36.16 12.96 26.79
N ASP A 25 -35.16 12.35 27.43
CA ASP A 25 -34.83 12.72 28.82
C ASP A 25 -33.47 12.20 29.29
N CYS A 26 -32.90 13.02 30.18
CA CYS A 26 -31.80 12.76 31.12
C CYS A 26 -30.35 12.86 30.63
N ALA A 27 -29.95 14.12 30.45
CA ALA A 27 -28.62 14.59 30.83
C ALA A 27 -28.52 14.67 32.37
N GLU A 28 -27.46 14.11 32.95
CA GLU A 28 -26.72 14.54 34.16
C GLU A 28 -26.00 13.34 34.79
N ARG A 29 -24.78 13.60 35.30
CA ARG A 29 -23.83 12.73 36.04
C ARG A 29 -22.65 12.24 35.18
N ILE A 30 -21.38 12.49 35.49
CA ILE A 30 -20.70 12.96 36.71
C ILE A 30 -19.35 13.53 36.27
N ASP A 31 -19.07 14.78 36.66
CA ASP A 31 -17.71 15.32 36.83
C ASP A 31 -17.09 14.72 38.09
N GLY A 32 -15.82 14.32 38.02
CA GLY A 32 -15.00 14.16 39.22
C GLY A 32 -14.03 13.01 39.19
N LEU A 33 -12.92 13.15 38.46
CA LEU A 33 -11.71 12.34 38.65
C LEU A 33 -10.48 13.14 38.20
N ALA A 34 -10.23 14.26 38.88
CA ALA A 34 -9.01 15.05 38.70
C ALA A 34 -8.53 15.64 40.03
N ASP A 35 -8.28 14.80 41.03
CA ASP A 35 -7.32 15.16 42.08
C ASP A 35 -6.85 13.92 42.84
N ARG A 36 -5.65 13.42 42.50
CA ARG A 36 -4.79 12.61 43.38
C ARG A 36 -3.51 12.25 42.66
N ARG A 37 -2.45 12.97 42.99
CA ARG A 37 -1.10 12.46 43.38
C ARG A 37 -0.02 13.45 42.97
N ARG A 38 0.21 14.45 43.83
CA ARG A 38 1.52 15.05 44.02
C ARG A 38 2.15 14.50 45.31
N ARG A 39 3.47 14.30 45.23
CA ARG A 39 4.47 14.11 46.30
C ARG A 39 4.72 12.67 46.79
N MET A 40 5.83 12.11 46.31
CA MET A 40 6.90 11.66 47.21
C MET A 40 8.23 11.62 46.46
N ILE A 41 9.08 12.62 46.72
CA ILE A 41 10.50 12.60 46.38
C ILE A 41 11.21 12.06 47.62
N MET A 42 11.82 10.88 47.52
CA MET A 42 12.79 10.43 48.52
C MET A 42 14.01 9.84 47.84
N ARG A 43 15.16 10.36 48.27
CA ARG A 43 16.53 10.07 47.84
C ARG A 43 16.83 8.57 47.91
N ARG A 44 17.34 8.00 46.81
CA ARG A 44 18.09 6.74 46.83
C ARG A 44 19.50 6.97 46.28
N ARG A 45 20.48 6.63 47.12
CA ARG A 45 21.91 6.61 46.83
C ARG A 45 22.17 5.53 45.77
N PHE A 46 22.80 5.88 44.66
CA PHE A 46 23.30 4.92 43.69
C PHE A 46 24.71 4.49 44.09
N LEU A 47 24.86 3.20 44.37
CA LEU A 47 26.14 2.51 44.45
C LEU A 47 26.51 2.09 43.03
N VAL A 48 27.62 2.59 42.49
CA VAL A 48 28.11 2.22 41.16
C VAL A 48 28.88 0.91 41.28
N PHE A 49 28.31 -0.18 40.76
CA PHE A 49 29.04 -1.41 40.47
C PHE A 49 29.45 -1.38 39.00
N LEU A 50 30.77 -1.32 38.75
CA LEU A 50 31.38 -1.56 37.44
C LEU A 50 31.28 -3.06 37.13
N LEU A 51 30.39 -3.43 36.20
CA LEU A 51 30.40 -4.75 35.55
C LEU A 51 31.13 -4.64 34.20
N PRO A 52 31.99 -5.62 33.84
CA PRO A 52 32.69 -5.61 32.58
C PRO A 52 31.71 -5.87 31.43
N THR A 53 31.72 -4.98 30.43
CA THR A 53 31.00 -5.13 29.17
C THR A 53 31.54 -6.32 28.39
N ALA A 54 30.84 -7.45 28.47
CA ALA A 54 30.97 -8.52 27.50
C ALA A 54 30.36 -8.03 26.18
N VAL A 55 31.18 -7.99 25.12
CA VAL A 55 30.72 -7.79 23.74
C VAL A 55 29.93 -9.04 23.35
N LEU A 56 28.61 -8.97 23.49
CA LEU A 56 27.70 -9.93 22.89
C LEU A 56 27.68 -9.65 21.38
N PHE A 57 28.30 -10.55 20.62
CA PHE A 57 27.97 -10.68 19.20
C PHE A 57 26.46 -10.92 19.10
N GLY A 58 25.77 -10.00 18.43
CA GLY A 58 24.32 -10.06 18.23
C GLY A 58 23.95 -11.32 17.46
N SER A 59 23.51 -12.35 18.18
CA SER A 59 22.60 -13.34 17.63
C SER A 59 21.35 -12.58 17.17
N GLY A 60 21.15 -12.49 15.86
CA GLY A 60 19.95 -11.87 15.28
C GLY A 60 18.70 -12.41 15.99
N LEU A 61 17.82 -11.52 16.42
CA LEU A 61 16.52 -11.92 16.94
C LEU A 61 15.87 -12.81 15.87
N PRO A 62 15.32 -13.99 16.22
CA PRO A 62 14.59 -14.81 15.26
C PRO A 62 13.48 -13.94 14.66
N ALA A 63 13.38 -13.94 13.32
CA ALA A 63 12.31 -13.25 12.62
C ALA A 63 10.96 -13.66 13.23
N ALA A 64 10.10 -12.68 13.51
CA ALA A 64 8.76 -12.97 14.02
C ALA A 64 8.04 -13.91 13.05
N ALA A 65 7.37 -14.93 13.59
CA ALA A 65 6.58 -15.85 12.78
C ALA A 65 5.35 -15.12 12.24
N GLN A 66 5.03 -15.36 10.96
CA GLN A 66 3.87 -14.78 10.31
C GLN A 66 2.57 -15.22 10.96
N THR A 67 1.58 -14.32 10.94
CA THR A 67 0.23 -14.60 11.41
C THR A 67 -0.41 -15.68 10.53
N ARG A 68 -0.91 -16.77 11.14
CA ARG A 68 -1.55 -17.90 10.43
C ARG A 68 -3.06 -17.98 10.59
N THR A 69 -3.60 -17.26 11.57
CA THR A 69 -5.03 -17.22 11.88
C THR A 69 -5.56 -15.86 11.46
N LEU A 70 -6.65 -15.85 10.69
CA LEU A 70 -7.22 -14.61 10.18
C LEU A 70 -7.58 -13.64 11.32
N PRO A 71 -6.93 -12.46 11.40
CA PRO A 71 -7.33 -11.41 12.32
C PRO A 71 -8.77 -10.95 12.03
N SER A 72 -9.44 -10.41 13.06
CA SER A 72 -10.74 -9.77 12.83
C SER A 72 -10.61 -8.68 11.77
N ILE A 73 -11.50 -8.72 10.78
CA ILE A 73 -11.61 -7.68 9.76
C ILE A 73 -12.59 -6.63 10.26
N LEU A 74 -12.16 -5.37 10.30
CA LEU A 74 -13.01 -4.24 10.65
C LEU A 74 -14.23 -4.17 9.71
N ASP A 75 -15.38 -3.84 10.27
CA ASP A 75 -16.57 -3.55 9.48
C ASP A 75 -16.43 -2.22 8.72
N ILE A 76 -17.38 -1.92 7.82
CA ILE A 76 -17.28 -0.73 6.98
C ILE A 76 -17.29 0.57 7.80
N ARG A 77 -18.01 0.63 8.92
CA ARG A 77 -18.08 1.85 9.75
C ARG A 77 -16.74 2.11 10.41
N ASP A 78 -16.14 1.07 11.00
CA ASP A 78 -14.83 1.19 11.65
C ASP A 78 -13.73 1.49 10.63
N ARG A 79 -13.81 0.92 9.42
CA ARG A 79 -12.88 1.28 8.32
C ARG A 79 -12.97 2.75 7.95
N VAL A 80 -14.19 3.31 7.87
CA VAL A 80 -14.40 4.75 7.59
C VAL A 80 -13.73 5.60 8.65
N GLU A 81 -13.96 5.30 9.93
CA GLU A 81 -13.39 6.07 11.04
C GLU A 81 -11.86 6.03 11.04
N VAL A 82 -11.27 4.84 10.90
CA VAL A 82 -9.81 4.65 10.85
C VAL A 82 -9.21 5.41 9.66
N VAL A 83 -9.73 5.19 8.45
CA VAL A 83 -9.15 5.78 7.25
C VAL A 83 -9.31 7.30 7.24
N ASN A 84 -10.45 7.83 7.66
CA ASN A 84 -10.68 9.28 7.70
C ASN A 84 -9.78 9.96 8.75
N SER A 85 -9.62 9.34 9.93
CA SER A 85 -8.72 9.82 10.99
C SER A 85 -7.26 9.87 10.51
N ILE A 86 -6.78 8.80 9.88
CA ILE A 86 -5.44 8.76 9.29
C ILE A 86 -5.29 9.81 8.18
N THR A 87 -6.28 9.93 7.30
CA THR A 87 -6.24 10.92 6.20
C THR A 87 -6.16 12.34 6.76
N MET A 88 -6.96 12.66 7.80
CA MET A 88 -6.88 13.94 8.50
C MET A 88 -5.47 14.18 9.06
N LYS A 89 -4.91 13.19 9.77
CA LYS A 89 -3.59 13.32 10.38
C LYS A 89 -2.49 13.55 9.34
N ARG A 90 -2.54 12.87 8.19
CA ARG A 90 -1.61 13.10 7.08
C ARG A 90 -1.72 14.52 6.52
N LEU A 91 -2.93 15.02 6.36
CA LEU A 91 -3.19 16.40 5.93
C LEU A 91 -2.66 17.43 6.95
N GLU A 92 -2.61 17.09 8.23
CA GLU A 92 -2.13 17.98 9.31
C GLU A 92 -0.62 17.90 9.58
N THR A 93 0.04 16.80 9.21
CA THR A 93 1.46 16.57 9.54
C THR A 93 2.36 16.38 8.32
N ILE A 94 1.97 15.53 7.36
CA ILE A 94 2.76 15.26 6.15
C ILE A 94 2.62 16.41 5.17
N LEU A 95 1.40 16.84 4.86
CA LEU A 95 1.14 17.88 3.86
C LEU A 95 1.94 19.18 4.15
N PRO A 96 1.94 19.75 5.37
CA PRO A 96 2.73 20.95 5.65
C PRO A 96 4.23 20.72 5.41
N ARG A 97 4.76 19.56 5.82
CA ARG A 97 6.18 19.22 5.69
C ARG A 97 6.60 19.10 4.23
N VAL A 98 5.84 18.35 3.42
CA VAL A 98 6.18 18.14 2.00
C VAL A 98 6.03 19.43 1.19
N MET A 99 5.08 20.30 1.52
CA MET A 99 4.97 21.63 0.91
C MET A 99 6.17 22.53 1.23
N ASP A 100 6.69 22.47 2.47
CA ASP A 100 7.92 23.22 2.84
C ASP A 100 9.15 22.67 2.13
N GLU A 101 9.33 21.34 2.14
CA GLU A 101 10.51 20.69 1.57
C GLU A 101 10.64 20.93 0.05
N THR A 102 9.50 21.00 -0.63
CA THR A 102 9.44 21.24 -2.08
C THR A 102 9.35 22.72 -2.44
N GLY A 103 9.06 23.59 -1.46
CA GLY A 103 9.04 25.04 -1.62
C GLY A 103 7.89 25.56 -2.48
N PHE A 104 6.71 24.92 -2.41
CA PHE A 104 5.52 25.31 -3.18
C PHE A 104 4.47 25.99 -2.30
N ASP A 105 3.89 27.09 -2.81
CA ASP A 105 2.90 27.90 -2.08
C ASP A 105 1.47 27.38 -2.29
N MET A 106 1.23 26.66 -3.38
CA MET A 106 -0.09 26.17 -3.75
C MET A 106 0.01 24.86 -4.55
N TRP A 107 -0.83 23.90 -4.19
CA TRP A 107 -1.07 22.68 -4.95
C TRP A 107 -2.53 22.64 -5.39
N ILE A 108 -2.75 22.58 -6.70
CA ILE A 108 -4.09 22.47 -7.29
C ILE A 108 -4.22 21.07 -7.89
N ILE A 109 -5.19 20.32 -7.38
CA ILE A 109 -5.54 18.98 -7.88
C ILE A 109 -6.90 19.09 -8.55
N VAL A 110 -6.98 18.75 -9.83
CA VAL A 110 -8.22 18.80 -10.62
C VAL A 110 -8.45 17.48 -11.33
N CYS A 111 -9.63 16.89 -11.15
CA CYS A 111 -10.02 15.65 -11.81
C CYS A 111 -11.49 15.65 -12.19
N ASN A 112 -11.90 14.68 -13.02
CA ASN A 112 -13.27 14.56 -13.52
C ASN A 112 -14.02 13.41 -12.84
N GLU A 113 -15.34 13.40 -13.02
CA GLU A 113 -16.21 12.28 -12.66
C GLU A 113 -15.63 10.95 -13.16
N ASP A 114 -15.53 9.98 -12.24
CA ASP A 114 -15.02 8.62 -12.47
C ASP A 114 -13.61 8.49 -13.10
N ASN A 115 -12.90 9.62 -13.28
CA ASN A 115 -11.50 9.68 -13.67
C ASN A 115 -10.74 10.55 -12.67
N LEU A 116 -10.73 10.07 -11.43
CA LEU A 116 -10.11 10.76 -10.30
C LEU A 116 -8.59 10.72 -10.41
N ASP A 117 -7.97 11.84 -10.10
CA ASP A 117 -6.52 11.93 -9.93
C ASP A 117 -6.06 10.97 -8.82
N PRO A 118 -4.97 10.19 -9.01
CA PRO A 118 -4.51 9.23 -8.01
C PRO A 118 -4.27 9.86 -6.65
N VAL A 119 -3.58 10.99 -6.58
CA VAL A 119 -3.36 11.71 -5.31
C VAL A 119 -4.69 12.13 -4.69
N PHE A 120 -5.63 12.65 -5.48
CA PHE A 120 -6.95 13.07 -4.98
C PHE A 120 -7.63 11.95 -4.18
N THR A 121 -7.61 10.71 -4.69
CA THR A 121 -8.25 9.56 -4.00
C THR A 121 -7.69 9.27 -2.61
N THR A 122 -6.45 9.71 -2.33
CA THR A 122 -5.77 9.54 -1.04
C THR A 122 -6.03 10.66 -0.05
N MET A 123 -6.65 11.76 -0.49
CA MET A 123 -6.87 12.99 0.28
C MET A 123 -8.33 13.22 0.68
N ILE A 124 -9.25 12.34 0.28
CA ILE A 124 -10.70 12.49 0.49
C ILE A 124 -11.24 11.50 1.53
N PRO A 125 -12.46 11.70 2.05
CA PRO A 125 -13.09 10.73 2.93
C PRO A 125 -13.27 9.35 2.27
N TYR A 126 -13.27 8.28 3.06
CA TYR A 126 -13.43 6.90 2.60
C TYR A 126 -14.81 6.63 2.00
N ASP A 127 -15.84 7.24 2.58
CA ASP A 127 -17.26 7.03 2.29
C ASP A 127 -17.87 8.22 1.53
N VAL A 128 -17.23 8.59 0.42
CA VAL A 128 -17.72 9.66 -0.45
C VAL A 128 -17.71 9.23 -1.92
N TRP A 129 -18.74 9.63 -2.65
CA TRP A 129 -18.80 9.52 -4.10
C TRP A 129 -18.55 10.89 -4.74
N CYS A 130 -17.81 10.93 -5.85
CA CYS A 130 -17.38 12.16 -6.53
C CYS A 130 -17.97 12.24 -7.95
N PRO A 131 -19.26 12.59 -8.10
CA PRO A 131 -20.00 12.44 -9.36
C PRO A 131 -19.77 13.58 -10.38
N ILE A 132 -18.75 14.42 -10.19
CA ILE A 132 -18.51 15.63 -11.00
C ILE A 132 -17.04 16.04 -10.91
N THR A 133 -16.64 17.07 -11.67
CA THR A 133 -15.33 17.71 -11.52
C THR A 133 -15.02 18.07 -10.06
N GLN A 134 -13.88 17.57 -9.58
CA GLN A 134 -13.35 17.85 -8.26
C GLN A 134 -12.15 18.79 -8.38
N ILE A 135 -12.09 19.79 -7.51
CA ILE A 135 -10.96 20.70 -7.37
C ILE A 135 -10.61 20.82 -5.89
N LEU A 136 -9.40 20.39 -5.54
CA LEU A 136 -8.77 20.71 -4.25
C LEU A 136 -7.70 21.77 -4.46
N VAL A 137 -7.66 22.74 -3.55
CA VAL A 137 -6.59 23.75 -3.48
C VAL A 137 -5.96 23.68 -2.10
N LEU A 138 -4.70 23.29 -2.06
CA LEU A 138 -3.91 23.25 -0.83
C LEU A 138 -2.94 24.43 -0.91
N SER A 139 -3.13 25.45 -0.07
CA SER A 139 -2.35 26.68 -0.15
C SER A 139 -1.67 26.98 1.16
N LYS A 140 -0.37 27.28 1.11
CA LYS A 140 0.43 27.53 2.30
C LYS A 140 1.09 28.90 2.20
N LYS A 141 0.89 29.70 3.24
CA LYS A 141 1.69 30.91 3.48
C LYS A 141 2.93 30.55 4.29
N PRO A 142 4.06 31.24 4.09
CA PRO A 142 5.26 31.01 4.91
C PRO A 142 4.95 31.09 6.41
N GLY A 143 5.35 30.06 7.16
CA GLY A 143 5.15 29.97 8.61
C GLY A 143 3.72 29.68 9.08
N ALA A 144 2.77 29.45 8.17
CA ALA A 144 1.39 29.07 8.50
C ALA A 144 1.10 27.62 8.10
N PRO A 145 0.15 26.93 8.76
CA PRO A 145 -0.36 25.66 8.25
C PRO A 145 -1.05 25.86 6.90
N PRO A 146 -1.05 24.83 6.03
CA PRO A 146 -1.74 24.91 4.74
C PRO A 146 -3.26 25.02 4.94
N GLU A 147 -3.85 25.96 4.21
CA GLU A 147 -5.29 25.97 3.93
C GLU A 147 -5.62 24.78 3.03
N ARG A 148 -6.69 24.05 3.36
CA ARG A 148 -7.17 22.87 2.64
C ARG A 148 -8.55 23.19 2.09
N LEU A 149 -8.65 23.52 0.82
CA LEU A 149 -9.87 24.11 0.25
C LEU A 149 -10.50 23.15 -0.75
N ASN A 150 -11.80 22.92 -0.60
CA ASN A 150 -12.63 22.20 -1.54
C ASN A 150 -13.45 23.18 -2.37
N VAL A 151 -13.19 23.19 -3.68
CA VAL A 151 -13.91 24.00 -4.67
C VAL A 151 -14.85 23.08 -5.46
N SER A 152 -15.54 22.16 -4.77
CA SER A 152 -16.42 21.15 -5.38
C SER A 152 -17.72 21.04 -4.59
N ARG A 153 -18.70 20.30 -5.13
CA ARG A 153 -19.98 20.06 -4.44
C ARG A 153 -19.89 18.96 -3.38
N THR A 154 -18.89 18.09 -3.51
CA THR A 154 -18.70 16.94 -2.65
C THR A 154 -18.37 17.37 -1.23
N ASP A 155 -19.10 16.86 -0.23
CA ASP A 155 -18.78 17.13 1.18
C ASP A 155 -17.55 16.34 1.60
N MET A 156 -16.46 17.06 1.90
CA MET A 156 -15.18 16.48 2.33
C MET A 156 -15.12 16.20 3.84
N LYS A 157 -16.25 16.29 4.57
CA LYS A 157 -16.40 15.85 5.97
C LYS A 157 -15.33 16.44 6.90
N GLY A 158 -14.99 17.71 6.69
CA GLY A 158 -13.99 18.44 7.48
C GLY A 158 -12.53 18.23 7.06
N LEU A 159 -12.21 17.29 6.16
CA LEU A 159 -10.84 17.14 5.63
C LEU A 159 -10.39 18.37 4.83
N HIS A 160 -11.34 19.03 4.17
CA HIS A 160 -11.15 20.25 3.39
C HIS A 160 -12.31 21.22 3.64
N GLN A 161 -12.01 22.51 3.72
CA GLN A 161 -12.98 23.57 3.88
C GLN A 161 -13.73 23.81 2.57
N ASN A 162 -15.06 23.69 2.58
CA ASN A 162 -15.90 24.05 1.44
C ASN A 162 -15.88 25.58 1.24
N VAL A 163 -15.40 26.05 0.10
CA VAL A 163 -15.24 27.48 -0.20
C VAL A 163 -16.06 27.96 -1.41
N TRP A 164 -16.72 27.04 -2.11
CA TRP A 164 -17.62 27.37 -3.21
C TRP A 164 -19.09 27.20 -2.80
N ASP A 165 -19.86 28.27 -2.91
CA ASP A 165 -21.31 28.24 -2.72
C ASP A 165 -22.02 27.75 -3.99
N HIS A 166 -21.96 26.44 -4.20
CA HIS A 166 -22.64 25.79 -5.34
C HIS A 166 -24.16 25.99 -5.32
N ARG A 167 -24.77 26.25 -4.14
CA ARG A 167 -26.22 26.50 -4.03
C ARG A 167 -26.58 27.87 -4.58
N ALA A 168 -25.80 28.91 -4.27
CA ALA A 168 -25.96 30.22 -4.88
C ALA A 168 -25.75 30.16 -6.40
N TRP A 169 -24.76 29.41 -6.87
CA TRP A 169 -24.56 29.14 -8.30
C TRP A 169 -25.77 28.47 -8.95
N ASP A 170 -26.37 27.47 -8.31
CA ASP A 170 -27.54 26.78 -8.85
C ASP A 170 -28.74 27.70 -8.97
N ALA A 171 -28.98 28.53 -7.94
CA ALA A 171 -30.12 29.44 -7.88
C ALA A 171 -29.99 30.65 -8.81
N SER A 172 -28.78 31.19 -8.96
CA SER A 172 -28.59 32.54 -9.54
C SER A 172 -27.39 32.70 -10.47
N LYS A 173 -26.61 31.65 -10.71
CA LYS A 173 -25.43 31.64 -11.59
C LYS A 173 -24.41 32.73 -11.24
N THR A 174 -24.23 33.02 -9.96
CA THR A 174 -23.35 34.09 -9.44
C THR A 174 -21.87 33.84 -9.69
N GLU A 175 -21.31 32.79 -9.08
CA GLU A 175 -19.90 32.42 -9.19
C GLU A 175 -19.80 30.94 -9.58
N SER A 176 -19.25 30.65 -10.76
CA SER A 176 -19.02 29.27 -11.17
C SER A 176 -17.90 28.64 -10.35
N GLN A 177 -17.80 27.31 -10.39
CA GLN A 177 -16.71 26.56 -9.75
C GLN A 177 -15.32 27.11 -10.14
N TRP A 178 -15.15 27.44 -11.42
CA TRP A 178 -13.90 27.93 -11.99
C TRP A 178 -13.67 29.41 -11.67
N ASP A 179 -14.73 30.22 -11.57
CA ASP A 179 -14.60 31.60 -11.07
C ASP A 179 -14.14 31.63 -9.60
N CYS A 180 -14.68 30.72 -8.77
CA CYS A 180 -14.23 30.55 -7.39
C CYS A 180 -12.74 30.17 -7.31
N LEU A 181 -12.30 29.21 -8.13
CA LEU A 181 -10.88 28.85 -8.24
C LEU A 181 -10.02 30.06 -8.63
N LYS A 182 -10.43 30.81 -9.66
CA LYS A 182 -9.74 32.02 -10.12
C LYS A 182 -9.59 33.05 -8.99
N ARG A 183 -10.67 33.30 -8.24
CA ARG A 183 -10.68 34.21 -7.10
C ARG A 183 -9.73 33.73 -6.00
N ILE A 184 -9.78 32.44 -5.62
CA ILE A 184 -8.91 31.85 -4.60
C ILE A 184 -7.43 32.03 -4.96
N VAL A 185 -7.06 31.73 -6.21
CA VAL A 185 -5.69 31.90 -6.71
C VAL A 185 -5.28 33.37 -6.65
N ALA A 186 -6.15 34.30 -7.06
CA ALA A 186 -5.87 35.72 -7.05
C ALA A 186 -5.70 36.31 -5.64
N GLU A 187 -6.56 35.94 -4.68
CA GLU A 187 -6.50 36.37 -3.27
C GLU A 187 -5.20 35.93 -2.59
N ARG A 188 -4.69 34.73 -2.93
CA ARG A 188 -3.49 34.15 -2.33
C ARG A 188 -2.20 34.55 -3.05
N ASN A 189 -2.30 34.91 -4.35
CA ASN A 189 -1.19 35.33 -5.20
C ASN A 189 0.08 34.44 -5.05
N PRO A 190 -0.03 33.11 -5.25
CA PRO A 190 1.08 32.19 -5.03
C PRO A 190 2.23 32.46 -6.00
N ARG A 191 3.48 32.34 -5.56
CA ARG A 191 4.67 32.48 -6.42
C ARG A 191 4.96 31.19 -7.16
N ARG A 192 4.71 30.04 -6.54
CA ARG A 192 4.90 28.71 -7.15
C ARG A 192 3.66 27.86 -6.94
N ILE A 193 3.05 27.45 -8.05
CA ILE A 193 1.85 26.60 -8.07
C ILE A 193 2.26 25.24 -8.64
N VAL A 194 1.87 24.14 -8.00
CA VAL A 194 2.02 22.81 -8.59
C VAL A 194 0.69 22.22 -9.00
N VAL A 195 0.77 21.39 -10.03
CA VAL A 195 -0.29 20.52 -10.51
C VAL A 195 0.26 19.13 -10.75
N ASN A 196 -0.62 18.13 -10.74
CA ASN A 196 -0.23 16.75 -11.01
C ASN A 196 -0.03 16.53 -12.52
N GLN A 197 1.19 16.82 -12.98
CA GLN A 197 1.69 16.51 -14.31
C GLN A 197 3.08 15.90 -14.19
N SER A 198 3.33 14.76 -14.82
CA SER A 198 4.62 14.06 -14.75
C SER A 198 4.85 13.19 -15.99
N ALA A 199 6.10 13.11 -16.45
CA ALA A 199 6.49 12.18 -17.52
C ALA A 199 6.91 10.79 -17.00
N VAL A 200 7.11 10.65 -15.69
CA VAL A 200 7.80 9.51 -15.06
C VAL A 200 6.90 8.84 -14.02
N ILE A 201 6.31 9.65 -13.15
CA ILE A 201 5.53 9.22 -12.00
C ILE A 201 4.06 9.30 -12.35
N TRP A 202 3.51 8.16 -12.75
CA TRP A 202 2.10 8.00 -13.14
C TRP A 202 1.11 8.56 -12.09
N ALA A 203 1.41 8.37 -10.81
CA ALA A 203 0.54 8.82 -9.71
C ALA A 203 0.48 10.36 -9.62
N ALA A 204 1.46 11.04 -10.20
CA ALA A 204 1.56 12.49 -10.26
C ALA A 204 1.18 13.05 -11.64
N ASP A 205 0.54 12.27 -12.53
CA ASP A 205 0.12 12.70 -13.87
C ASP A 205 -1.41 12.64 -14.07
N GLY A 206 -2.18 12.93 -13.01
CA GLY A 206 -3.64 12.87 -13.08
C GLY A 206 -4.33 14.07 -13.77
N LEU A 207 -3.61 15.17 -14.06
CA LEU A 207 -4.19 16.33 -14.72
C LEU A 207 -4.32 16.11 -16.23
N THR A 208 -5.52 15.74 -16.67
CA THR A 208 -5.81 15.59 -18.11
C THR A 208 -5.57 16.87 -18.91
N VAL A 209 -5.18 16.73 -20.18
CA VAL A 209 -4.88 17.86 -21.09
C VAL A 209 -6.01 18.88 -21.17
N THR A 210 -7.27 18.43 -21.19
CA THR A 210 -8.44 19.33 -21.25
C THR A 210 -8.59 20.15 -19.96
N LEU A 211 -8.40 19.51 -18.80
CA LEU A 211 -8.43 20.20 -17.50
C LEU A 211 -7.24 21.15 -17.35
N ARG A 212 -6.06 20.79 -17.86
CA ARG A 212 -4.89 21.67 -17.90
C ARG A 212 -5.18 22.96 -18.66
N LYS A 213 -5.71 22.86 -19.89
CA LYS A 213 -6.06 24.03 -20.70
C LYS A 213 -7.09 24.91 -19.98
N LYS A 214 -8.14 24.30 -19.44
CA LYS A 214 -9.19 25.01 -18.69
C LYS A 214 -8.63 25.71 -17.45
N LEU A 215 -7.70 25.07 -16.73
CA LEU A 215 -7.02 25.67 -15.58
C LEU A 215 -6.21 26.90 -16.00
N GLU A 216 -5.40 26.79 -17.05
CA GLU A 216 -4.57 27.89 -17.56
C GLU A 216 -5.41 29.09 -18.02
N GLU A 217 -6.50 28.84 -18.75
CA GLU A 217 -7.48 29.86 -19.15
C GLU A 217 -8.14 30.53 -17.93
N THR A 218 -8.49 29.73 -16.91
CA THR A 218 -9.17 30.20 -15.70
C THR A 218 -8.28 31.12 -14.87
N VAL A 219 -7.04 30.69 -14.57
CA VAL A 219 -6.13 31.47 -13.72
C VAL A 219 -5.45 32.60 -14.49
N GLY A 220 -5.39 32.51 -15.82
CA GLY A 220 -4.81 33.52 -16.69
C GLY A 220 -3.27 33.52 -16.71
N PRO A 221 -2.67 34.29 -17.63
CA PRO A 221 -1.23 34.21 -17.96
C PRO A 221 -0.30 34.49 -16.78
N ALA A 222 -0.70 35.34 -15.85
CA ALA A 222 0.12 35.72 -14.69
C ALA A 222 0.38 34.53 -13.74
N TYR A 223 -0.59 33.61 -13.62
CA TYR A 223 -0.50 32.44 -12.75
C TYR A 223 -0.20 31.16 -13.53
N SER A 224 -0.64 31.04 -14.78
CA SER A 224 -0.32 29.88 -15.61
C SER A 224 1.19 29.75 -15.85
N GLY A 225 1.90 30.89 -15.98
CA GLY A 225 3.37 30.93 -16.03
C GLY A 225 4.09 30.53 -14.72
N ARG A 226 3.35 30.29 -13.63
CA ARG A 226 3.87 29.82 -12.33
C ARG A 226 3.50 28.36 -12.03
N LEU A 227 2.88 27.67 -12.99
CA LEU A 227 2.53 26.26 -12.86
C LEU A 227 3.77 25.39 -13.10
N HIS A 228 4.05 24.51 -12.15
CA HIS A 228 5.14 23.53 -12.21
C HIS A 228 4.58 22.12 -12.03
N SER A 229 5.38 21.13 -12.43
CA SER A 229 5.10 19.73 -12.09
C SER A 229 5.11 19.56 -10.57
N GLY A 230 4.08 18.90 -10.05
CA GLY A 230 3.95 18.47 -8.66
C GLY A 230 4.58 17.11 -8.37
N GLU A 231 5.33 16.53 -9.30
CA GLU A 231 5.88 15.17 -9.21
C GLU A 231 6.53 14.87 -7.87
N ARG A 232 7.58 15.62 -7.49
CA ARG A 232 8.28 15.40 -6.21
C ARG A 232 7.35 15.56 -5.00
N LEU A 233 6.42 16.50 -5.05
CA LEU A 233 5.48 16.72 -3.95
C LEU A 233 4.51 15.53 -3.82
N ALA A 234 3.99 15.03 -4.94
CA ALA A 234 3.13 13.85 -4.99
C ALA A 234 3.86 12.58 -4.55
N VAL A 235 5.13 12.38 -4.98
CA VAL A 235 5.99 11.29 -4.51
C VAL A 235 6.11 11.32 -2.99
N LEU A 236 6.54 12.45 -2.41
CA LEU A 236 6.72 12.57 -0.96
C LEU A 236 5.41 12.41 -0.18
N TRP A 237 4.29 12.92 -0.74
CA TRP A 237 2.98 12.72 -0.15
C TRP A 237 2.62 11.24 -0.10
N LEU A 238 2.76 10.50 -1.21
CA LEU A 238 2.34 9.11 -1.30
C LEU A 238 3.30 8.17 -0.55
N GLU A 239 4.60 8.32 -0.77
CA GLU A 239 5.64 7.43 -0.26
C GLU A 239 5.74 7.47 1.27
N THR A 240 5.56 8.65 1.87
CA THR A 240 5.71 8.79 3.33
C THR A 240 4.48 8.28 4.07
N MET A 241 4.70 7.38 5.02
CA MET A 241 3.73 6.93 6.02
C MET A 241 3.92 7.64 7.37
N LEU A 242 2.83 7.79 8.12
CA LEU A 242 2.87 8.06 9.57
C LEU A 242 3.30 6.81 10.34
N GLU A 243 3.78 6.97 11.58
CA GLU A 243 4.09 5.84 12.45
C GLU A 243 2.86 4.95 12.70
N GLU A 244 1.69 5.56 12.96
CA GLU A 244 0.45 4.81 13.16
C GLU A 244 -0.06 4.15 11.88
N GLU A 245 0.33 4.65 10.70
CA GLU A 245 0.04 3.96 9.45
C GLU A 245 0.86 2.69 9.32
N LEU A 246 2.12 2.69 9.73
CA LEU A 246 2.96 1.49 9.71
C LEU A 246 2.40 0.40 10.63
N GLU A 247 1.89 0.77 11.81
CA GLU A 247 1.22 -0.16 12.72
C GLU A 247 -0.07 -0.76 12.10
N LEU A 248 -0.87 0.07 11.43
CA LEU A 248 -2.05 -0.41 10.70
C LEU A 248 -1.65 -1.31 9.52
N TYR A 249 -0.55 -1.00 8.85
CA TYR A 249 -0.07 -1.76 7.71
C TYR A 249 0.45 -3.14 8.12
N GLU A 250 1.07 -3.27 9.31
CA GLU A 250 1.38 -4.58 9.89
C GLU A 250 0.14 -5.45 10.04
N ARG A 251 -1.01 -4.87 10.42
CA ARG A 251 -2.27 -5.62 10.47
C ARG A 251 -2.76 -6.04 9.08
N VAL A 252 -2.55 -5.22 8.05
CA VAL A 252 -2.89 -5.58 6.67
C VAL A 252 -2.02 -6.75 6.21
N ALA A 253 -0.71 -6.73 6.49
CA ALA A 253 0.20 -7.83 6.24
C ALA A 253 -0.24 -9.13 6.96
N ALA A 254 -0.60 -9.02 8.24
CA ALA A 254 -1.08 -10.15 9.03
C ALA A 254 -2.36 -10.80 8.47
N VAL A 255 -3.27 -9.99 7.92
CA VAL A 255 -4.47 -10.49 7.24
C VAL A 255 -4.08 -11.23 5.95
N ALA A 256 -3.19 -10.66 5.14
CA ALA A 256 -2.72 -11.29 3.90
C ALA A 256 -2.00 -12.63 4.16
N HIS A 257 -1.08 -12.67 5.13
CA HIS A 257 -0.38 -13.90 5.53
C HIS A 257 -1.34 -14.98 6.04
N ALA A 258 -2.37 -14.61 6.82
CA ALA A 258 -3.34 -15.57 7.29
C ALA A 258 -4.18 -16.17 6.16
N LEU A 259 -4.57 -15.36 5.17
CA LEU A 259 -5.31 -15.83 3.98
C LEU A 259 -4.43 -16.76 3.12
N LEU A 260 -3.15 -16.41 2.91
CA LEU A 260 -2.17 -17.28 2.25
C LEU A 260 -1.97 -18.61 3.00
N ALA A 261 -1.84 -18.55 4.32
CA ALA A 261 -1.69 -19.73 5.15
C ALA A 261 -2.92 -20.65 5.10
N GLU A 262 -4.12 -20.09 4.97
CA GLU A 262 -5.38 -20.84 4.81
C GLU A 262 -5.40 -21.60 3.48
N ILE A 263 -5.10 -20.94 2.36
CA ILE A 263 -5.14 -21.58 1.03
C ILE A 263 -4.05 -22.64 0.83
N PHE A 264 -2.91 -22.49 1.50
CA PHE A 264 -1.84 -23.49 1.49
C PHE A 264 -2.01 -24.58 2.56
N SER A 265 -3.25 -24.86 2.97
CA SER A 265 -3.56 -25.89 3.94
C SER A 265 -4.30 -27.08 3.30
N SER A 266 -4.32 -28.21 4.00
CA SER A 266 -5.13 -29.37 3.62
C SER A 266 -6.65 -29.13 3.73
N GLN A 267 -7.10 -27.95 4.19
CA GLN A 267 -8.52 -27.57 4.12
C GLN A 267 -8.93 -27.17 2.70
N THR A 268 -7.99 -26.63 1.92
CA THR A 268 -8.23 -26.14 0.55
C THR A 268 -7.66 -27.08 -0.51
N VAL A 269 -6.52 -27.71 -0.22
CA VAL A 269 -5.80 -28.56 -1.19
C VAL A 269 -5.97 -30.03 -0.86
N THR A 270 -6.55 -30.78 -1.81
CA THR A 270 -6.56 -32.24 -1.84
C THR A 270 -5.62 -32.73 -2.95
N PRO A 271 -4.43 -33.27 -2.62
CA PRO A 271 -3.47 -33.72 -3.63
C PRO A 271 -4.04 -34.78 -4.56
N GLY A 272 -3.87 -34.59 -5.86
CA GLY A 272 -4.37 -35.45 -6.92
C GLY A 272 -5.79 -35.13 -7.40
N ALA A 273 -6.48 -34.18 -6.76
CA ALA A 273 -7.83 -33.74 -7.13
C ALA A 273 -7.90 -32.22 -7.38
N THR A 274 -7.39 -31.41 -6.46
CA THR A 274 -7.42 -29.94 -6.57
C THR A 274 -6.52 -29.47 -7.72
N THR A 275 -7.08 -28.65 -8.61
CA THR A 275 -6.31 -27.98 -9.67
C THR A 275 -5.80 -26.62 -9.20
N LEU A 276 -4.86 -26.03 -9.94
CA LEU A 276 -4.43 -24.64 -9.71
C LEU A 276 -5.58 -23.64 -9.84
N ASP A 277 -6.55 -23.92 -10.72
CA ASP A 277 -7.70 -23.05 -10.92
C ASP A 277 -8.65 -23.12 -9.71
N ASP A 278 -8.91 -24.32 -9.18
CA ASP A 278 -9.72 -24.47 -7.95
C ASP A 278 -9.12 -23.69 -6.78
N LEU A 279 -7.79 -23.79 -6.60
CA LEU A 279 -7.07 -23.07 -5.55
C LEU A 279 -7.16 -21.55 -5.74
N LEU A 280 -6.99 -21.06 -6.98
CA LEU A 280 -7.09 -19.66 -7.33
C LEU A 280 -8.49 -19.09 -7.07
N TYR A 281 -9.54 -19.76 -7.59
CA TYR A 281 -10.92 -19.31 -7.38
C TYR A 281 -11.34 -19.40 -5.91
N SER A 282 -10.89 -20.41 -5.18
CA SER A 282 -11.12 -20.52 -3.74
C SER A 282 -10.51 -19.34 -2.98
N TYR A 283 -9.28 -18.94 -3.29
CA TYR A 283 -8.64 -17.78 -2.68
C TYR A 283 -9.42 -16.48 -2.97
N ILE A 284 -9.78 -16.25 -4.23
CA ILE A 284 -10.51 -15.05 -4.65
C ILE A 284 -11.86 -14.96 -3.93
N GLN A 285 -12.62 -16.07 -3.90
CA GLN A 285 -13.90 -16.13 -3.18
C GLN A 285 -13.70 -15.87 -1.69
N ARG A 286 -12.66 -16.45 -1.09
CA ARG A 286 -12.36 -16.31 0.33
C ARG A 286 -12.07 -14.87 0.73
N VAL A 287 -11.30 -14.13 -0.09
CA VAL A 287 -11.02 -12.69 0.09
C VAL A 287 -12.33 -11.89 0.02
N SER A 288 -13.19 -12.20 -0.95
CA SER A 288 -14.50 -11.57 -1.09
C SER A 288 -15.41 -11.82 0.12
N ASP A 289 -15.45 -13.07 0.62
CA ASP A 289 -16.30 -13.48 1.75
C ASP A 289 -15.96 -12.73 3.06
N VAL A 290 -14.72 -12.26 3.22
CA VAL A 290 -14.31 -11.43 4.38
C VAL A 290 -14.45 -9.93 4.12
N GLY A 291 -15.10 -9.55 3.02
CA GLY A 291 -15.34 -8.17 2.64
C GLY A 291 -14.06 -7.43 2.30
N LEU A 292 -13.09 -8.11 1.68
CA LEU A 292 -11.86 -7.51 1.17
C LEU A 292 -11.85 -7.55 -0.35
N GLU A 293 -11.03 -6.70 -0.94
CA GLU A 293 -10.83 -6.64 -2.38
C GLU A 293 -9.45 -7.18 -2.73
N LEU A 294 -9.32 -7.75 -3.92
CA LEU A 294 -8.01 -8.02 -4.51
C LEU A 294 -7.52 -6.77 -5.22
N PHE A 295 -6.21 -6.53 -5.18
CA PHE A 295 -5.64 -5.44 -5.96
C PHE A 295 -5.47 -5.81 -7.44
N ALA A 296 -5.19 -7.08 -7.73
CA ALA A 296 -5.02 -7.65 -9.06
C ALA A 296 -5.43 -9.12 -9.03
N TRP A 297 -5.56 -9.70 -10.22
CA TRP A 297 -5.80 -11.13 -10.34
C TRP A 297 -4.59 -11.91 -9.82
N PRO A 298 -4.75 -12.85 -8.86
CA PRO A 298 -3.62 -13.58 -8.30
C PRO A 298 -3.00 -14.54 -9.31
N TRP A 299 -1.74 -14.91 -9.07
CA TRP A 299 -1.08 -15.98 -9.79
C TRP A 299 -0.82 -17.16 -8.86
N VAL A 300 -1.24 -18.35 -9.27
CA VAL A 300 -0.93 -19.61 -8.59
C VAL A 300 -0.35 -20.57 -9.61
N ARG A 301 0.81 -21.16 -9.29
CA ARG A 301 1.54 -22.03 -10.23
C ARG A 301 2.36 -23.09 -9.52
N ILE A 302 2.47 -24.25 -10.15
CA ILE A 302 3.44 -25.27 -9.78
C ILE A 302 4.77 -24.82 -10.37
N ARG A 303 5.73 -24.49 -9.50
CA ARG A 303 7.04 -23.96 -9.91
C ARG A 303 8.18 -24.93 -9.68
N GLY A 304 7.94 -25.92 -8.83
CA GLY A 304 8.82 -27.07 -8.66
C GLY A 304 8.03 -28.35 -8.76
N ARG A 305 8.44 -29.23 -9.68
CA ARG A 305 8.00 -30.62 -9.76
C ARG A 305 9.21 -31.46 -10.12
N SER A 306 9.36 -32.62 -9.47
CA SER A 306 10.52 -33.47 -9.74
C SER A 306 10.51 -33.95 -11.20
N PRO A 307 11.68 -34.21 -11.80
CA PRO A 307 11.75 -34.73 -13.17
C PRO A 307 10.90 -36.01 -13.36
N GLU A 308 10.88 -36.90 -12.38
CA GLU A 308 10.11 -38.15 -12.44
C GLU A 308 8.59 -37.88 -12.50
N ASP A 309 8.10 -36.91 -11.72
CA ASP A 309 6.67 -36.55 -11.73
C ASP A 309 6.29 -35.81 -13.02
N ILE A 310 7.20 -35.01 -13.60
CA ILE A 310 6.98 -34.39 -14.92
C ILE A 310 6.86 -35.46 -16.01
N GLU A 311 7.73 -36.48 -15.99
CA GLU A 311 7.66 -37.60 -16.95
C GLU A 311 6.35 -38.37 -16.80
N LYS A 312 5.89 -38.56 -15.57
CA LYS A 312 4.67 -39.32 -15.26
C LYS A 312 3.38 -38.60 -15.61
N TYR A 313 3.27 -37.31 -15.29
CA TYR A 313 2.01 -36.55 -15.41
C TYR A 313 1.98 -35.60 -16.60
N GLY A 314 3.15 -35.28 -17.17
CA GLY A 314 3.31 -34.28 -18.22
C GLY A 314 3.64 -32.88 -17.67
N PRO A 315 4.30 -32.03 -18.47
CA PRO A 315 4.73 -30.70 -18.06
C PRO A 315 3.56 -29.72 -17.84
N ASP A 316 2.41 -29.98 -18.47
CA ASP A 316 1.22 -29.10 -18.42
C ASP A 316 0.16 -29.57 -17.40
N ASP A 317 0.45 -30.60 -16.59
CA ASP A 317 -0.51 -31.08 -15.57
C ASP A 317 -0.74 -30.03 -14.48
N ARG A 318 -1.93 -29.44 -14.49
CA ARG A 318 -2.40 -28.41 -13.56
C ARG A 318 -3.00 -28.98 -12.27
N ILE A 319 -3.09 -30.30 -12.13
CA ILE A 319 -3.53 -30.93 -10.88
C ILE A 319 -2.37 -30.87 -9.89
N ILE A 320 -2.65 -30.44 -8.66
CA ILE A 320 -1.68 -30.39 -7.58
C ILE A 320 -1.35 -31.83 -7.14
N ARG A 321 -0.08 -32.20 -7.16
CA ARG A 321 0.43 -33.54 -6.81
C ARG A 321 1.30 -33.47 -5.56
N ARG A 322 1.45 -34.63 -4.91
CA ARG A 322 2.44 -34.79 -3.84
C ARG A 322 3.85 -34.65 -4.42
N GLY A 323 4.71 -33.91 -3.73
CA GLY A 323 6.04 -33.49 -4.17
C GLY A 323 6.09 -32.14 -4.88
N ASP A 324 4.95 -31.50 -5.16
CA ASP A 324 4.92 -30.19 -5.81
C ASP A 324 5.32 -29.05 -4.87
N LEU A 325 6.01 -28.08 -5.45
CA LEU A 325 6.17 -26.74 -4.91
C LEU A 325 5.20 -25.80 -5.62
N ILE A 326 4.25 -25.28 -4.84
CA ILE A 326 3.25 -24.31 -5.30
C ILE A 326 3.73 -22.93 -4.89
N GLN A 327 3.68 -21.99 -5.82
CA GLN A 327 3.93 -20.58 -5.57
C GLN A 327 2.62 -19.81 -5.77
N CYS A 328 2.30 -18.92 -4.84
CA CYS A 328 1.22 -17.95 -4.97
C CYS A 328 1.78 -16.54 -4.84
N ASP A 329 1.36 -15.68 -5.76
CA ASP A 329 1.70 -14.26 -5.84
C ASP A 329 0.37 -13.50 -5.84
N THR A 330 0.16 -12.68 -4.80
CA THR A 330 -1.12 -12.08 -4.52
C THR A 330 -1.05 -10.96 -3.49
N GLY A 331 -2.11 -10.16 -3.44
CA GLY A 331 -2.44 -9.41 -2.26
C GLY A 331 -3.83 -8.80 -2.29
N ILE A 332 -4.12 -8.13 -1.19
CA ILE A 332 -5.43 -7.58 -0.86
C ILE A 332 -5.35 -6.07 -0.78
N LYS A 333 -6.51 -5.43 -0.88
CA LYS A 333 -6.70 -4.03 -0.53
C LYS A 333 -7.50 -3.94 0.76
N TYR A 334 -6.90 -3.37 1.80
CA TYR A 334 -7.54 -3.20 3.10
C TYR A 334 -7.13 -1.86 3.73
N LEU A 335 -8.11 -1.10 4.23
CA LEU A 335 -7.90 0.24 4.80
C LEU A 335 -7.19 1.23 3.84
N ARG A 336 -7.41 1.07 2.52
CA ARG A 336 -6.73 1.74 1.39
C ARG A 336 -5.29 1.30 1.13
N TYR A 337 -4.71 0.41 1.93
CA TYR A 337 -3.38 -0.13 1.66
C TYR A 337 -3.45 -1.39 0.81
N TYR A 338 -2.46 -1.53 -0.05
CA TYR A 338 -2.24 -2.70 -0.89
C TYR A 338 -1.24 -3.60 -0.15
N SER A 339 -1.54 -4.88 0.01
CA SER A 339 -0.49 -5.86 0.33
C SER A 339 0.05 -6.45 -0.97
N ASP A 340 1.24 -7.04 -0.92
CA ASP A 340 1.80 -7.81 -2.03
C ASP A 340 2.77 -8.84 -1.50
N HIS A 341 2.51 -10.10 -1.82
CA HIS A 341 3.19 -11.24 -1.22
C HIS A 341 3.34 -12.37 -2.22
N CYS A 342 4.51 -13.00 -2.18
CA CYS A 342 4.85 -14.15 -2.97
C CYS A 342 5.38 -15.24 -2.04
N GLU A 343 4.57 -16.28 -1.85
CA GLU A 343 4.81 -17.34 -0.87
C GLU A 343 4.67 -18.74 -1.47
N TRP A 344 5.35 -19.68 -0.82
CA TRP A 344 5.48 -21.04 -1.30
C TRP A 344 4.92 -22.10 -0.35
N ALA A 345 4.25 -23.09 -0.93
CA ALA A 345 3.87 -24.31 -0.25
C ALA A 345 4.56 -25.53 -0.86
N TYR A 346 4.75 -26.55 -0.03
CA TYR A 346 5.18 -27.86 -0.43
C TYR A 346 4.08 -28.88 -0.11
N VAL A 347 3.77 -29.74 -1.08
CA VAL A 347 2.80 -30.82 -0.91
C VAL A 347 3.55 -32.08 -0.51
N LEU A 348 3.39 -32.51 0.73
CA LEU A 348 4.15 -33.65 1.26
C LEU A 348 3.82 -34.95 0.50
N ARG A 349 4.84 -35.77 0.26
CA ARG A 349 4.66 -37.19 -0.07
C ARG A 349 4.23 -37.98 1.18
N PRO A 350 3.63 -39.18 1.01
CA PRO A 350 3.07 -39.93 2.14
C PRO A 350 4.07 -40.28 3.25
N ASP A 351 5.35 -40.39 2.91
CA ASP A 351 6.48 -40.73 3.78
C ASP A 351 7.29 -39.51 4.25
N GLU A 352 6.93 -38.31 3.80
CA GLU A 352 7.61 -37.06 4.16
C GLU A 352 6.94 -36.39 5.36
N THR A 353 7.76 -35.79 6.21
CA THR A 353 7.30 -35.00 7.36
C THR A 353 7.67 -33.52 7.24
N ASP A 354 8.57 -33.19 6.32
CA ASP A 354 9.05 -31.85 6.02
C ASP A 354 9.53 -31.80 4.56
N VAL A 355 9.80 -30.59 4.07
CA VAL A 355 10.34 -30.34 2.73
C VAL A 355 11.76 -30.93 2.60
N PRO A 356 12.12 -31.51 1.44
CA PRO A 356 13.47 -32.00 1.17
C PRO A 356 14.57 -30.97 1.50
N GLU A 357 15.69 -31.45 2.04
CA GLU A 357 16.77 -30.62 2.59
C GLU A 357 17.34 -29.64 1.56
N GLY A 358 17.57 -30.07 0.33
CA GLY A 358 18.08 -29.21 -0.74
C GLY A 358 17.13 -28.07 -1.08
N ILE A 359 15.82 -28.33 -1.09
CA ILE A 359 14.79 -27.31 -1.32
C ILE A 359 14.72 -26.33 -0.12
N ARG A 360 14.81 -26.81 1.13
CA ARG A 360 14.87 -25.95 2.31
C ARG A 360 16.10 -25.03 2.30
N LYS A 361 17.23 -25.49 1.78
CA LYS A 361 18.43 -24.64 1.60
C LYS A 361 18.19 -23.50 0.61
N VAL A 362 17.39 -23.70 -0.43
CA VAL A 362 17.02 -22.61 -1.37
C VAL A 362 16.22 -21.52 -0.65
N MET A 363 15.29 -21.89 0.25
CA MET A 363 14.56 -20.93 1.09
C MET A 363 15.51 -20.13 1.98
N ALA A 364 16.44 -20.81 2.66
CA ALA A 364 17.44 -20.14 3.48
C ALA A 364 18.30 -19.16 2.67
N GLU A 365 18.66 -19.51 1.43
CA GLU A 365 19.41 -18.63 0.53
C GLU A 365 18.60 -17.39 0.12
N GLY A 366 17.30 -17.55 -0.18
CA GLY A 366 16.40 -16.44 -0.43
C GLY A 366 16.25 -15.52 0.79
N ASN A 367 16.17 -16.08 2.00
CA ASN A 367 16.11 -15.30 3.22
C ASN A 367 17.43 -14.54 3.51
N ARG A 368 18.59 -15.12 3.17
CA ARG A 368 19.87 -14.39 3.23
C ARG A 368 19.86 -13.18 2.31
N LEU A 369 19.34 -13.32 1.09
CA LEU A 369 19.19 -12.19 0.16
C LEU A 369 18.21 -11.13 0.70
N GLN A 370 17.13 -11.54 1.37
CA GLN A 370 16.21 -10.62 2.06
C GLN A 370 16.86 -9.84 3.22
N ASP A 371 17.81 -10.45 3.94
CA ASP A 371 18.59 -9.76 4.97
C ASP A 371 19.51 -8.70 4.36
N ILE A 372 20.21 -9.04 3.26
CA ILE A 372 21.04 -8.09 2.50
C ILE A 372 20.17 -6.94 1.95
N PHE A 373 19.01 -7.28 1.38
CA PHE A 373 18.04 -6.31 0.87
C PHE A 373 17.70 -5.27 1.94
N CYS A 374 17.26 -5.71 3.13
CA CYS A 374 16.91 -4.78 4.22
C CYS A 374 18.12 -4.00 4.73
N GLY A 375 19.30 -4.61 4.75
CA GLY A 375 20.54 -3.98 5.20
C GLY A 375 21.04 -2.84 4.31
N ALA A 376 20.61 -2.77 3.06
CA ALA A 376 21.02 -1.74 2.11
C ALA A 376 20.23 -0.42 2.22
N PHE A 377 19.11 -0.42 2.94
CA PHE A 377 18.24 0.77 3.03
C PHE A 377 18.89 1.88 3.85
N LYS A 378 19.02 3.05 3.22
CA LYS A 378 19.55 4.25 3.85
C LYS A 378 18.92 5.49 3.24
N GLU A 379 18.51 6.41 4.11
CA GLU A 379 17.90 7.68 3.71
C GLU A 379 18.75 8.43 2.67
N GLY A 380 18.08 8.96 1.65
CA GLY A 380 18.68 9.78 0.60
C GLY A 380 19.32 9.00 -0.54
N LEU A 381 19.48 7.68 -0.45
CA LEU A 381 19.90 6.84 -1.57
C LEU A 381 18.81 6.79 -2.64
N THR A 382 19.21 6.66 -3.91
CA THR A 382 18.27 6.37 -4.99
C THR A 382 18.00 4.88 -5.09
N GLY A 383 16.91 4.47 -5.73
CA GLY A 383 16.62 3.06 -5.99
C GLY A 383 17.73 2.33 -6.75
N ASN A 384 18.35 3.00 -7.73
CA ASN A 384 19.50 2.49 -8.48
C ASN A 384 20.75 2.30 -7.58
N MET A 385 21.00 3.21 -6.64
CA MET A 385 22.09 3.06 -5.66
C MET A 385 21.82 1.88 -4.71
N ILE A 386 20.59 1.76 -4.21
CA ILE A 386 20.20 0.64 -3.33
C ILE A 386 20.35 -0.70 -4.07
N LEU A 387 19.89 -0.78 -5.32
CA LEU A 387 20.05 -1.98 -6.16
C LEU A 387 21.53 -2.38 -6.31
N ALA A 388 22.39 -1.40 -6.62
CA ALA A 388 23.82 -1.65 -6.78
C ALA A 388 24.45 -2.16 -5.48
N ASP A 389 24.12 -1.55 -4.34
CA ASP A 389 24.63 -1.95 -3.02
C ASP A 389 24.18 -3.39 -2.65
N ILE A 390 22.91 -3.73 -2.89
CA ILE A 390 22.38 -5.08 -2.63
C ILE A 390 23.14 -6.13 -3.46
N LEU A 391 23.28 -5.90 -4.76
CA LEU A 391 23.90 -6.87 -5.66
C LEU A 391 25.41 -7.02 -5.40
N ASP A 392 26.11 -5.94 -5.04
CA ASP A 392 27.52 -6.00 -4.66
C ASP A 392 27.74 -6.83 -3.38
N VAL A 393 26.92 -6.61 -2.35
CA VAL A 393 26.99 -7.41 -1.12
C VAL A 393 26.59 -8.86 -1.37
N ALA A 394 25.50 -9.10 -2.12
CA ALA A 394 25.05 -10.43 -2.48
C ALA A 394 26.12 -11.22 -3.25
N GLN A 395 26.83 -10.58 -4.17
CA GLN A 395 27.94 -11.20 -4.89
C GLN A 395 29.10 -11.55 -3.95
N LYS A 396 29.47 -10.65 -3.04
CA LYS A 396 30.56 -10.88 -2.07
C LYS A 396 30.24 -11.99 -1.08
N GLU A 397 28.98 -12.11 -0.68
CA GLU A 397 28.49 -13.18 0.20
C GLU A 397 28.18 -14.50 -0.51
N GLY A 398 28.37 -14.54 -1.83
CA GLY A 398 28.19 -15.73 -2.64
C GLY A 398 26.74 -16.17 -2.78
N ILE A 399 25.78 -15.23 -2.76
CA ILE A 399 24.36 -15.53 -2.96
C ILE A 399 24.16 -16.17 -4.33
N CYS A 400 23.36 -17.23 -4.38
CA CYS A 400 23.14 -17.98 -5.61
C CYS A 400 22.25 -17.23 -6.63
N LYS A 401 22.88 -16.65 -7.65
CA LYS A 401 22.22 -15.97 -8.80
C LYS A 401 21.10 -15.00 -8.35
N PRO A 402 21.43 -13.99 -7.53
CA PRO A 402 20.43 -13.06 -7.00
C PRO A 402 19.79 -12.23 -8.11
N LYS A 403 18.50 -11.94 -7.96
CA LYS A 403 17.80 -10.88 -8.68
C LYS A 403 16.93 -10.08 -7.73
N ILE A 404 16.88 -8.76 -7.92
CA ILE A 404 16.06 -7.83 -7.14
C ILE A 404 15.11 -7.09 -8.08
N TYR A 405 13.83 -7.04 -7.76
CA TYR A 405 12.83 -6.37 -8.59
C TYR A 405 11.74 -5.75 -7.74
N SER A 406 12.20 -4.96 -6.77
CA SER A 406 11.41 -4.38 -5.71
C SER A 406 10.86 -3.02 -6.09
N HIS A 407 9.69 -2.68 -5.57
CA HIS A 407 9.09 -1.37 -5.70
C HIS A 407 8.55 -0.88 -4.36
N SER A 408 8.40 0.44 -4.23
CA SER A 408 7.58 0.99 -3.15
C SER A 408 6.13 0.49 -3.27
N ILE A 409 5.48 0.30 -2.13
CA ILE A 409 4.08 -0.11 -2.02
C ILE A 409 3.41 0.66 -0.90
N GLY A 410 2.10 0.87 -0.98
CA GLY A 410 1.37 1.66 0.00
C GLY A 410 -0.10 1.77 -0.34
N ARG A 411 -0.54 2.99 -0.67
CA ARG A 411 -1.91 3.23 -1.16
C ARG A 411 -2.14 2.79 -2.59
N PHE A 412 -1.06 2.44 -3.26
CA PHE A 412 -1.03 1.83 -4.58
C PHE A 412 -0.06 0.66 -4.54
N LEU A 413 -0.27 -0.32 -5.43
CA LEU A 413 0.62 -1.47 -5.58
C LEU A 413 2.05 -1.01 -5.89
N HIS A 414 2.21 -0.23 -6.95
CA HIS A 414 3.46 0.40 -7.32
C HIS A 414 3.42 1.88 -6.93
N GLU A 415 3.65 2.15 -5.64
CA GLU A 415 3.81 3.51 -5.12
C GLU A 415 4.90 4.29 -5.91
N PRO A 416 4.79 5.61 -6.01
CA PRO A 416 5.75 6.46 -6.72
C PRO A 416 7.11 6.65 -6.03
N GLY A 417 7.42 5.92 -4.96
CA GLY A 417 8.75 5.89 -4.37
C GLY A 417 9.81 5.18 -5.24
N PRO A 418 11.03 5.00 -4.71
CA PRO A 418 12.16 4.40 -5.42
C PRO A 418 11.83 3.04 -6.05
N LEU A 419 12.15 2.87 -7.34
CA LEU A 419 12.15 1.58 -8.00
C LEU A 419 13.53 0.91 -7.83
N ILE A 420 13.56 -0.35 -7.40
CA ILE A 420 14.79 -1.07 -7.06
C ILE A 420 14.86 -2.35 -7.92
N GLY A 421 15.34 -2.19 -9.16
CA GLY A 421 15.49 -3.28 -10.11
C GLY A 421 14.17 -3.74 -10.75
N LEU A 422 14.30 -4.57 -11.79
CA LEU A 422 13.20 -5.24 -12.50
C LEU A 422 13.67 -6.64 -12.93
N PRO A 423 12.78 -7.62 -13.19
CA PRO A 423 13.20 -8.99 -13.51
C PRO A 423 14.16 -9.09 -14.71
N TRP A 424 14.10 -8.10 -15.62
CA TRP A 424 14.94 -7.94 -16.81
C TRP A 424 15.99 -6.82 -16.71
N GLU A 425 15.99 -5.99 -15.67
CA GLU A 425 16.91 -4.85 -15.51
C GLU A 425 17.48 -4.84 -14.08
N GLN A 426 18.78 -5.10 -13.96
CA GLN A 426 19.48 -5.30 -12.68
C GLN A 426 20.58 -4.26 -12.44
N LYS A 427 20.55 -3.14 -13.18
CA LYS A 427 21.57 -2.11 -13.09
C LYS A 427 20.98 -0.71 -12.98
N ASP A 428 20.03 -0.37 -13.85
CA ASP A 428 19.48 0.99 -13.93
C ASP A 428 18.03 0.97 -14.39
N THR A 429 17.10 1.32 -13.49
CA THR A 429 15.67 1.37 -13.79
C THR A 429 15.19 2.76 -14.27
N GLY A 430 16.11 3.58 -14.79
CA GLY A 430 15.83 4.89 -15.33
C GLY A 430 15.37 5.89 -14.27
N GLU A 431 14.57 6.88 -14.68
CA GLU A 431 14.17 8.01 -13.81
C GLU A 431 13.41 7.57 -12.55
N ARG A 432 12.66 6.46 -12.58
CA ARG A 432 12.04 5.88 -11.37
C ARG A 432 13.06 5.30 -10.39
N GLY A 433 14.20 4.83 -10.89
CA GLY A 433 15.34 4.40 -10.08
C GLY A 433 16.10 5.55 -9.43
N GLU A 434 15.92 6.79 -9.93
CA GLU A 434 16.57 8.00 -9.38
C GLU A 434 15.76 8.68 -8.27
N VAL A 435 14.54 8.21 -7.99
CA VAL A 435 13.77 8.66 -6.83
C VAL A 435 14.53 8.31 -5.55
N ARG A 436 14.63 9.28 -4.64
CA ARG A 436 15.37 9.15 -3.38
C ARG A 436 14.47 8.60 -2.28
N LEU A 437 14.98 7.59 -1.59
CA LEU A 437 14.36 6.99 -0.42
C LEU A 437 14.26 8.00 0.72
N VAL A 438 13.07 8.13 1.30
CA VAL A 438 12.83 8.87 2.56
C VAL A 438 12.49 7.90 3.71
N PRO A 439 12.62 8.33 4.97
CA PRO A 439 12.17 7.52 6.09
C PRO A 439 10.65 7.38 6.13
N ASN A 440 10.19 6.28 6.72
CA ASN A 440 8.80 5.83 6.80
C ASN A 440 8.18 5.52 5.43
N SER A 441 8.98 4.92 4.56
CA SER A 441 8.56 4.39 3.26
C SER A 441 8.38 2.87 3.34
N THR A 442 7.53 2.33 2.48
CA THR A 442 7.19 0.90 2.46
C THR A 442 7.46 0.29 1.09
N PHE A 443 7.92 -0.97 1.08
CA PHE A 443 8.42 -1.66 -0.11
C PHE A 443 7.99 -3.12 -0.12
N THR A 444 7.95 -3.70 -1.31
CA THR A 444 7.97 -5.15 -1.48
C THR A 444 9.43 -5.62 -1.49
N ALA A 445 9.81 -6.54 -0.61
CA ALA A 445 11.08 -7.26 -0.70
C ALA A 445 10.98 -8.35 -1.77
N GLU A 446 10.73 -7.93 -3.01
CA GLU A 446 10.52 -8.77 -4.18
C GLU A 446 11.87 -9.11 -4.85
N LEU A 447 12.24 -10.38 -4.75
CA LEU A 447 13.56 -10.88 -5.17
C LEU A 447 13.53 -12.36 -5.48
N SER A 448 14.58 -12.88 -6.12
CA SER A 448 14.78 -14.32 -6.26
C SER A 448 16.23 -14.76 -6.15
N VAL A 449 16.37 -16.04 -5.79
CA VAL A 449 17.61 -16.81 -5.92
C VAL A 449 17.34 -17.99 -6.88
N THR A 450 18.38 -18.41 -7.59
CA THR A 450 18.31 -19.58 -8.49
C THR A 450 19.37 -20.59 -8.09
N CYS A 451 18.96 -21.64 -7.37
CA CYS A 451 19.88 -22.61 -6.76
C CYS A 451 19.71 -24.00 -7.36
N PRO A 452 20.79 -24.80 -7.53
CA PRO A 452 20.68 -26.21 -7.87
C PRO A 452 20.06 -27.01 -6.70
N VAL A 453 19.15 -27.94 -7.02
CA VAL A 453 18.52 -28.84 -6.05
C VAL A 453 19.11 -30.25 -6.21
N PRO A 454 19.86 -30.77 -5.22
CA PRO A 454 20.47 -32.10 -5.28
C PRO A 454 19.46 -33.23 -5.53
N GLU A 455 18.29 -33.17 -4.90
CA GLU A 455 17.20 -34.15 -5.06
C GLU A 455 16.65 -34.20 -6.49
N TRP A 456 16.93 -33.19 -7.32
CA TRP A 456 16.56 -33.13 -8.74
C TRP A 456 17.78 -33.22 -9.66
N ASN A 457 18.83 -33.92 -9.24
CA ASN A 457 20.07 -34.10 -9.99
C ASN A 457 20.73 -32.77 -10.40
N GLY A 458 20.67 -31.76 -9.53
CA GLY A 458 21.27 -30.45 -9.76
C GLY A 458 20.44 -29.51 -10.65
N ARG A 459 19.21 -29.90 -11.02
CA ARG A 459 18.27 -28.98 -11.67
C ARG A 459 18.03 -27.76 -10.78
N GLU A 460 17.98 -26.59 -11.40
CA GLU A 460 17.81 -25.33 -10.67
C GLU A 460 16.35 -25.07 -10.29
N LEU A 461 16.15 -24.57 -9.07
CA LEU A 461 14.91 -24.00 -8.59
C LEU A 461 15.07 -22.48 -8.49
N ILE A 462 14.18 -21.75 -9.18
CA ILE A 462 14.03 -20.30 -9.02
C ILE A 462 13.04 -20.06 -7.89
N LEU A 463 13.55 -19.63 -6.73
CA LEU A 463 12.72 -19.26 -5.59
C LEU A 463 12.59 -17.75 -5.57
N ALA A 464 11.39 -17.25 -5.92
CA ALA A 464 11.04 -15.84 -5.81
C ALA A 464 10.23 -15.61 -4.54
N LEU A 465 10.64 -14.64 -3.74
CA LEU A 465 10.01 -14.27 -2.47
C LEU A 465 9.59 -12.81 -2.54
N GLU A 466 8.48 -12.50 -1.89
CA GLU A 466 8.00 -11.13 -1.77
C GLU A 466 7.24 -10.96 -0.47
N GLN A 467 7.60 -9.91 0.25
CA GLN A 467 7.12 -9.61 1.60
C GLN A 467 7.13 -8.10 1.81
N LEU A 468 6.21 -7.58 2.62
CA LEU A 468 6.18 -6.15 2.93
C LEU A 468 7.31 -5.77 3.88
N VAL A 469 8.00 -4.68 3.57
CA VAL A 469 9.07 -4.08 4.39
C VAL A 469 8.75 -2.61 4.66
N ALA A 470 8.88 -2.20 5.91
CA ALA A 470 8.91 -0.79 6.29
C ALA A 470 10.36 -0.34 6.47
N PHE A 471 10.72 0.81 5.90
CA PHE A 471 11.96 1.51 6.20
C PHE A 471 11.68 2.72 7.08
N THR A 472 12.27 2.76 8.27
CA THR A 472 12.13 3.86 9.22
C THR A 472 13.50 4.46 9.56
N SER A 473 13.51 5.53 10.35
CA SER A 473 14.76 6.07 10.92
C SER A 473 15.55 5.06 11.77
N LYS A 474 14.92 3.96 12.21
CA LYS A 474 15.56 2.87 12.97
C LYS A 474 16.10 1.75 12.08
N GLY A 475 15.84 1.79 10.77
CA GLY A 475 16.18 0.75 9.80
C GLY A 475 14.95 0.11 9.16
N ALA A 476 15.22 -0.87 8.30
CA ALA A 476 14.21 -1.65 7.60
C ALA A 476 13.79 -2.90 8.39
N TYR A 477 12.50 -3.25 8.34
CA TYR A 477 11.96 -4.46 8.97
C TYR A 477 10.77 -5.02 8.18
N PHE A 478 10.53 -6.32 8.29
CA PHE A 478 9.40 -6.99 7.65
C PHE A 478 8.10 -6.80 8.45
N MET A 479 7.02 -6.39 7.77
CA MET A 479 5.71 -6.24 8.37
C MET A 479 5.02 -7.59 8.55
N ASP A 480 4.63 -7.92 9.78
CA ASP A 480 4.15 -9.27 10.15
C ASP A 480 5.16 -10.40 9.80
N GLY A 481 6.46 -10.09 9.79
CA GLY A 481 7.50 -11.08 9.50
C GLY A 481 7.57 -11.47 8.03
N ARG A 482 8.18 -12.63 7.75
CA ARG A 482 8.42 -13.13 6.39
C ARG A 482 8.36 -14.65 6.32
N GLN A 483 8.13 -15.19 5.13
CA GLN A 483 8.22 -16.63 4.92
C GLN A 483 9.66 -17.13 5.09
N THR A 484 9.88 -17.94 6.13
CA THR A 484 11.18 -18.63 6.39
C THR A 484 11.09 -20.14 6.27
N ARG A 485 9.87 -20.66 6.07
CA ARG A 485 9.57 -22.08 5.86
C ARG A 485 8.40 -22.17 4.90
N PHE A 486 8.40 -23.20 4.06
CA PHE A 486 7.27 -23.51 3.20
C PHE A 486 6.02 -23.80 4.03
N HIS A 487 4.85 -23.41 3.52
CA HIS A 487 3.60 -24.01 4.00
C HIS A 487 3.59 -25.50 3.65
N LEU A 488 3.06 -26.33 4.54
CA LEU A 488 2.98 -27.77 4.30
C LEU A 488 1.53 -28.16 4.04
N VAL A 489 1.28 -28.69 2.85
CA VAL A 489 0.03 -29.39 2.51
C VAL A 489 0.23 -30.87 2.78
N LYS A 490 -0.54 -31.43 3.72
CA LYS A 490 -0.49 -32.83 4.15
C LYS A 490 -1.49 -33.69 3.41
#